data_AF-A0A3N5XH52-F1
#
_entry.id   AF-A0A3N5XH52-F1
#
_cell.length_a   1.000
_cell.length_b   1.000
_cell.length_c   1.000
_cell.angle_alpha   90.00
_cell.angle_beta   90.00
_cell.angle_gamma   90.00
#
_symmetry.space_group_name_H-M   'P 1'
#
loop_
_entity.id
_entity.type
_entity.pdbx_description
1 polymer ?
#
loop_
_entity_poly.entity_id
_entity_poly.type
_entity_poly.pdbx_seq_one_letter_code
_entity_poly.pdbx_strand_id
1 'polypeptide(L)'
;MTKSINRVNLIVLDSVGCGDAPDAAAYGDEGSNTLANMARAVGGLNLPHLGALGLGNLAGIQGVPPTRNTRGAYGRLTSVSAGKDTTTGHWELAGIIVDKPFPVYPHGFPADLLAEFEARIGRGWLGNYPASGTEIIKDLGAEHMRTGRVIVYTSADSVFQIAVHEEIVPLEELYHICRIARNMLTGKHAVGRVIARPFVGQPGHFTRTERRQD
;
A
#
# COMPACT_ATOMS: atom_id res chain seq x y z
N MET A 1 34.87 25.53 0.66
CA MET A 1 33.60 26.16 1.08
C MET A 1 32.46 25.28 0.60
N THR A 2 31.77 24.59 1.49
CA THR A 2 30.50 23.92 1.16
C THR A 2 29.49 25.00 0.77
N LYS A 3 28.97 24.95 -0.47
CA LYS A 3 27.83 25.80 -0.84
C LYS A 3 26.69 25.48 0.11
N SER A 4 26.14 26.50 0.77
CA SER A 4 24.92 26.36 1.56
C SER A 4 23.79 25.87 0.64
N ILE A 5 23.18 24.73 0.97
CA ILE A 5 21.98 24.24 0.29
C ILE A 5 20.79 24.87 1.00
N ASN A 6 20.16 25.85 0.35
CA ASN A 6 19.03 26.59 0.94
C ASN A 6 17.68 25.84 0.80
N ARG A 7 17.61 24.83 -0.07
CA ARG A 7 16.40 24.03 -0.32
C ARG A 7 16.77 22.66 -0.86
N VAL A 8 16.06 21.64 -0.40
CA VAL A 8 16.08 20.29 -0.96
C VAL A 8 14.67 19.95 -1.44
N ASN A 9 14.55 19.47 -2.67
CA ASN A 9 13.30 18.88 -3.18
C ASN A 9 13.51 17.36 -3.22
N LEU A 10 12.86 16.64 -2.31
CA LEU A 10 12.86 15.18 -2.30
C LEU A 10 11.66 14.67 -3.11
N ILE A 11 11.93 13.84 -4.12
CA ILE A 11 10.91 13.23 -4.96
C ILE A 11 11.00 11.72 -4.77
N VAL A 12 9.93 11.11 -4.29
CA VAL A 12 9.81 9.65 -4.16
C VAL A 12 8.96 9.14 -5.32
N LEU A 13 9.54 8.31 -6.17
CA LEU A 13 8.80 7.54 -7.17
C LEU A 13 8.37 6.23 -6.51
N ASP A 14 7.18 6.22 -5.92
CA ASP A 14 6.70 5.09 -5.11
C ASP A 14 6.74 3.78 -5.91
N SER A 15 7.19 2.70 -5.28
CA SER A 15 7.40 1.35 -5.83
C SER A 15 8.43 1.17 -6.97
N VAL A 16 9.16 2.22 -7.37
CA VAL A 16 10.13 2.14 -8.48
C VAL A 16 11.47 1.52 -8.04
N GLY A 17 11.48 0.20 -7.82
CA GLY A 17 12.65 -0.58 -7.43
C GLY A 17 13.68 -0.78 -8.56
N CYS A 18 14.96 -0.88 -8.19
CA CYS A 18 16.11 -0.95 -9.12
C CYS A 18 16.99 -2.20 -8.86
N GLY A 19 16.33 -3.36 -8.82
CA GLY A 19 16.91 -4.65 -8.45
C GLY A 19 16.51 -5.09 -7.04
N ASP A 20 16.83 -6.33 -6.73
CA ASP A 20 16.59 -6.96 -5.44
C ASP A 20 17.61 -6.49 -4.40
N ALA A 21 17.17 -6.49 -3.14
CA ALA A 21 18.02 -6.18 -2.00
C ALA A 21 18.85 -7.42 -1.59
N PRO A 22 19.97 -7.25 -0.87
CA PRO A 22 20.79 -8.38 -0.40
C PRO A 22 20.04 -9.40 0.46
N ASP A 23 18.95 -9.00 1.10
CA ASP A 23 18.08 -9.81 1.96
C ASP A 23 16.76 -10.23 1.30
N ALA A 24 16.61 -10.06 -0.01
CA ALA A 24 15.37 -10.32 -0.74
C ALA A 24 14.81 -11.75 -0.54
N ALA A 25 15.67 -12.74 -0.32
CA ALA A 25 15.29 -14.12 0.00
C ALA A 25 14.40 -14.21 1.26
N ALA A 26 14.65 -13.39 2.29
CA ALA A 26 13.84 -13.36 3.50
C ALA A 26 12.39 -12.89 3.24
N TYR A 27 12.17 -12.22 2.11
CA TYR A 27 10.87 -11.70 1.69
C TYR A 27 10.26 -12.47 0.51
N GLY A 28 10.94 -13.50 0.00
CA GLY A 28 10.53 -14.25 -1.19
C GLY A 28 10.66 -13.47 -2.50
N ASP A 29 11.51 -12.44 -2.55
CA ASP A 29 11.61 -11.48 -3.65
C ASP A 29 12.93 -11.61 -4.46
N GLU A 30 13.63 -12.74 -4.38
CA GLU A 30 14.89 -12.94 -5.13
C GLU A 30 14.67 -12.76 -6.64
N GLY A 31 15.58 -12.02 -7.28
CA GLY A 31 15.50 -11.70 -8.71
C GLY A 31 14.46 -10.62 -9.07
N SER A 32 13.77 -10.04 -8.08
CA SER A 32 12.86 -8.92 -8.32
C SER A 32 13.61 -7.70 -8.89
N ASN A 33 13.07 -7.09 -9.94
CA ASN A 33 13.63 -5.86 -10.50
C ASN A 33 12.54 -5.08 -11.25
N THR A 34 11.86 -4.17 -10.57
CA THR A 34 10.72 -3.43 -11.11
C THR A 34 11.07 -2.70 -12.40
N LEU A 35 12.09 -1.85 -12.38
CA LEU A 35 12.49 -1.04 -13.55
C LEU A 35 12.91 -1.91 -14.75
N ALA A 36 13.77 -2.90 -14.54
CA ALA A 36 14.26 -3.74 -15.64
C ALA A 36 13.16 -4.63 -16.22
N ASN A 37 12.32 -5.22 -15.37
CA ASN A 37 11.22 -6.08 -15.81
C ASN A 37 10.14 -5.26 -16.55
N MET A 38 9.80 -4.08 -16.05
CA MET A 38 8.86 -3.18 -16.72
C MET A 38 9.40 -2.72 -18.07
N ALA A 39 10.66 -2.28 -18.14
CA ALA A 39 11.31 -1.91 -19.39
C ALA A 39 11.28 -3.04 -20.43
N ARG A 40 11.56 -4.28 -20.01
CA ARG A 40 11.48 -5.45 -20.90
C ARG A 40 10.06 -5.69 -21.40
N ALA A 41 9.06 -5.63 -20.51
CA ALA A 41 7.67 -5.91 -20.83
C ALA A 41 7.08 -4.94 -21.86
N VAL A 42 7.50 -3.66 -21.82
CA VAL A 42 6.99 -2.62 -22.73
C VAL A 42 7.88 -2.35 -23.94
N GLY A 43 8.94 -3.15 -24.15
CA GLY A 43 9.86 -2.99 -25.29
C GLY A 43 10.90 -1.88 -25.13
N GLY A 44 11.03 -1.33 -23.91
CA GLY A 44 12.00 -0.30 -23.53
C GLY A 44 11.35 0.96 -23.00
N LEU A 45 12.09 1.71 -22.19
CA LEU A 45 11.65 2.99 -21.62
C LEU A 45 12.36 4.15 -22.28
N ASN A 46 11.62 5.23 -22.54
CA ASN A 46 12.16 6.50 -23.00
C ASN A 46 12.28 7.47 -21.82
N LEU A 47 13.39 7.40 -21.09
CA LEU A 47 13.65 8.25 -19.89
C LEU A 47 14.95 9.06 -20.05
N PRO A 48 15.06 9.94 -21.06
CA PRO A 48 16.32 10.62 -21.39
C PRO A 48 16.82 11.51 -20.25
N HIS A 49 15.91 12.13 -19.50
CA HIS A 49 16.27 13.00 -18.37
C HIS A 49 16.78 12.22 -17.17
N LEU A 50 16.16 11.08 -16.81
CA LEU A 50 16.65 10.23 -15.73
C LEU A 50 17.93 9.50 -16.14
N GLY A 51 18.05 9.10 -17.41
CA GLY A 51 19.30 8.58 -17.98
C GLY A 51 20.46 9.57 -17.84
N ALA A 52 20.23 10.86 -18.16
CA ALA A 52 21.22 11.91 -17.98
C ALA A 52 21.57 12.18 -16.49
N LEU A 53 20.71 11.81 -15.54
CA LEU A 53 21.01 11.85 -14.10
C LEU A 53 21.76 10.60 -13.62
N GLY A 54 21.89 9.56 -14.45
CA GLY A 54 22.63 8.34 -14.14
C GLY A 54 21.77 7.10 -13.88
N LEU A 55 20.45 7.13 -14.12
CA LEU A 55 19.56 5.99 -13.87
C LEU A 55 20.03 4.70 -14.60
N GLY A 56 20.47 4.84 -15.86
CA GLY A 56 20.97 3.71 -16.66
C GLY A 56 22.25 3.07 -16.11
N ASN A 57 22.93 3.71 -15.15
CA ASN A 57 24.10 3.13 -14.48
C ASN A 57 23.74 2.25 -13.28
N LEU A 58 22.47 2.27 -12.83
CA LEU A 58 22.03 1.57 -11.62
C LEU A 58 21.57 0.12 -11.89
N ALA A 59 20.98 -0.13 -13.07
CA ALA A 59 20.50 -1.43 -13.49
C ALA A 59 20.41 -1.51 -15.03
N GLY A 60 20.32 -2.74 -15.57
CA GLY A 60 20.08 -2.98 -16.99
C GLY A 60 18.65 -2.63 -17.41
N ILE A 61 18.40 -1.35 -17.71
CA ILE A 61 17.08 -0.83 -18.09
C ILE A 61 17.03 -0.65 -19.62
N GLN A 62 16.25 -1.48 -20.31
CA GLN A 62 16.08 -1.39 -21.77
C GLN A 62 15.58 0.00 -22.17
N GLY A 63 16.25 0.66 -23.12
CA GLY A 63 15.94 2.03 -23.57
C GLY A 63 16.62 3.15 -22.76
N VAL A 64 17.28 2.84 -21.64
CA VAL A 64 18.00 3.82 -20.81
C VAL A 64 19.46 3.35 -20.64
N PRO A 65 20.33 3.57 -21.63
CA PRO A 65 21.68 3.05 -21.59
C PRO A 65 22.54 3.72 -20.48
N PRO A 66 23.56 3.01 -19.96
CA PRO A 66 24.57 3.61 -19.08
C PRO A 66 25.28 4.80 -19.73
N THR A 67 25.70 5.78 -18.93
CA THR A 67 26.41 6.97 -19.41
C THR A 67 27.50 7.42 -18.43
N ARG A 68 28.64 7.85 -18.98
CA ARG A 68 29.72 8.51 -18.22
C ARG A 68 29.47 10.00 -18.01
N ASN A 69 28.61 10.62 -18.80
CA ASN A 69 28.30 12.04 -18.77
C ASN A 69 27.06 12.30 -17.91
N THR A 70 27.15 12.07 -16.59
CA THR A 70 26.02 12.31 -15.67
C THR A 70 25.95 13.76 -15.21
N ARG A 71 24.72 14.26 -15.03
CA ARG A 71 24.44 15.62 -14.53
C ARG A 71 24.34 15.69 -13.01
N GLY A 72 24.52 14.58 -12.31
CA GLY A 72 24.41 14.47 -10.86
C GLY A 72 25.07 13.21 -10.31
N ALA A 73 25.06 13.10 -8.98
CA ALA A 73 25.43 11.88 -8.28
C ALA A 73 24.30 10.84 -8.37
N TYR A 74 24.67 9.57 -8.43
CA TYR A 74 23.75 8.45 -8.50
C TYR A 74 24.23 7.32 -7.59
N GLY A 75 23.29 6.52 -7.10
CA GLY A 75 23.55 5.38 -6.24
C GLY A 75 22.27 4.60 -5.99
N ARG A 76 22.41 3.44 -5.33
CA ARG A 76 21.29 2.66 -4.80
C ARG A 76 21.34 2.71 -3.28
N LEU A 77 20.17 2.72 -2.66
CA LEU A 77 20.01 2.61 -1.22
C LEU A 77 19.44 1.22 -0.92
N THR A 78 19.90 0.62 0.17
CA THR A 78 19.36 -0.64 0.70
C THR A 78 18.60 -0.31 1.98
N SER A 79 17.35 -0.76 2.08
CA SER A 79 16.57 -0.55 3.31
C SER A 79 17.22 -1.30 4.46
N VAL A 80 17.20 -0.69 5.64
CA VAL A 80 17.67 -1.28 6.89
C VAL A 80 16.50 -1.80 7.73
N SER A 81 15.35 -1.16 7.62
CA SER A 81 14.13 -1.56 8.34
C SER A 81 13.62 -2.93 7.90
N ALA A 82 12.96 -3.64 8.80
CA ALA A 82 12.45 -5.00 8.57
C ALA A 82 11.16 -5.06 7.74
N GLY A 83 10.55 -3.92 7.42
CA GLY A 83 9.32 -3.82 6.64
C GLY A 83 9.60 -3.32 5.22
N LYS A 84 8.84 -3.86 4.25
CA LYS A 84 8.85 -3.42 2.84
C LYS A 84 7.60 -2.63 2.42
N ASP A 85 6.81 -2.18 3.39
CA ASP A 85 5.61 -1.37 3.16
C ASP A 85 5.94 0.12 2.97
N THR A 86 5.03 0.86 2.34
CA THR A 86 5.18 2.30 2.07
C THR A 86 5.52 3.11 3.33
N THR A 87 4.92 2.80 4.47
CA THR A 87 5.12 3.60 5.71
C THR A 87 6.54 3.41 6.23
N THR A 88 6.99 2.16 6.33
CA THR A 88 8.36 1.84 6.73
C THR A 88 9.39 2.55 5.86
N GLY A 89 9.26 2.48 4.54
CA GLY A 89 10.21 3.13 3.61
C GLY A 89 10.26 4.66 3.77
N HIS A 90 9.10 5.31 3.94
CA HIS A 90 9.05 6.76 4.14
C HIS A 90 9.58 7.19 5.51
N TRP A 91 9.35 6.40 6.56
CA TRP A 91 9.91 6.64 7.89
C TRP A 91 11.43 6.52 7.89
N GLU A 92 11.98 5.51 7.19
CA GLU A 92 13.42 5.33 7.06
C GLU A 92 14.09 6.49 6.31
N LEU A 93 13.46 6.99 5.23
CA LEU A 93 13.92 8.20 4.53
C LEU A 93 13.95 9.45 5.44
N ALA A 94 13.09 9.48 6.47
CA ALA A 94 13.05 10.54 7.48
C ALA A 94 13.94 10.25 8.71
N GLY A 95 14.68 9.13 8.72
CA GLY A 95 15.64 8.77 9.77
C GLY A 95 15.10 7.86 10.87
N ILE A 96 13.94 7.20 10.67
CA ILE A 96 13.34 6.27 11.63
C ILE A 96 13.52 4.84 11.13
N ILE A 97 14.23 4.02 11.91
CA ILE A 97 14.38 2.59 11.63
C ILE A 97 13.22 1.82 12.25
N VAL A 98 12.58 0.96 11.46
CA VAL A 98 11.48 0.10 11.90
C VAL A 98 11.99 -1.33 12.06
N ASP A 99 12.23 -1.74 13.30
CA ASP A 99 12.77 -3.07 13.62
C ASP A 99 11.76 -4.21 13.41
N LYS A 100 10.46 -3.90 13.44
CA LYS A 100 9.38 -4.88 13.32
C LYS A 100 8.43 -4.49 12.18
N PRO A 101 8.24 -5.33 11.17
CA PRO A 101 7.33 -5.02 10.08
C PRO A 101 5.90 -4.88 10.58
N PHE A 102 5.12 -4.02 9.92
CA PHE A 102 3.69 -4.00 10.14
C PHE A 102 3.05 -5.33 9.68
N PRO A 103 2.08 -5.89 10.44
CA PRO A 103 1.48 -7.17 10.13
C PRO A 103 0.66 -7.11 8.84
N VAL A 104 0.83 -8.11 7.98
CA VAL A 104 0.01 -8.33 6.77
C VAL A 104 -0.86 -9.58 6.94
N TYR A 105 -1.95 -9.65 6.18
CA TYR A 105 -2.97 -10.69 6.33
C TYR A 105 -3.33 -11.35 4.98
N PRO A 106 -2.40 -12.09 4.34
CA PRO A 106 -2.61 -12.70 3.02
C PRO A 106 -3.75 -13.74 3.01
N HIS A 107 -4.15 -14.25 4.17
CA HIS A 107 -5.25 -15.20 4.34
C HIS A 107 -6.42 -14.61 5.14
N GLY A 108 -6.50 -13.28 5.21
CA GLY A 108 -7.48 -12.58 6.04
C GLY A 108 -7.04 -12.43 7.51
N PHE A 109 -7.81 -11.61 8.23
CA PHE A 109 -7.68 -11.37 9.65
C PHE A 109 -8.10 -12.61 10.46
N PRO A 110 -7.44 -12.88 11.60
CA PRO A 110 -7.81 -13.96 12.51
C PRO A 110 -9.27 -13.88 12.99
N ALA A 111 -9.87 -15.05 13.21
CA ALA A 111 -11.28 -15.16 13.59
C ALA A 111 -11.58 -14.55 14.96
N ASP A 112 -10.66 -14.66 15.92
CA ASP A 112 -10.76 -14.02 17.23
C ASP A 112 -10.78 -12.49 17.12
N LEU A 113 -9.91 -11.93 16.27
CA LEU A 113 -9.87 -10.49 15.99
C LEU A 113 -11.16 -9.98 15.35
N LEU A 114 -11.74 -10.73 14.39
CA LEU A 114 -13.00 -10.34 13.77
C LEU A 114 -14.22 -10.56 14.66
N ALA A 115 -14.20 -11.58 15.52
CA ALA A 115 -15.25 -11.77 16.52
C ALA A 115 -15.27 -10.61 17.53
N GLU A 116 -14.10 -10.15 17.96
CA GLU A 116 -13.98 -8.95 18.80
C GLU A 116 -14.45 -7.70 18.08
N PHE A 117 -14.05 -7.52 16.81
CA PHE A 117 -14.52 -6.40 15.98
C PHE A 117 -16.05 -6.39 15.87
N GLU A 118 -16.67 -7.51 15.49
CA GLU A 118 -18.12 -7.69 15.38
C GLU A 118 -18.84 -7.34 16.70
N ALA A 119 -18.33 -7.83 17.83
CA ALA A 119 -18.89 -7.56 19.15
C ALA A 119 -18.82 -6.07 19.51
N ARG A 120 -17.73 -5.37 19.16
CA ARG A 120 -17.54 -3.95 19.46
C ARG A 120 -18.40 -3.04 18.59
N ILE A 121 -18.64 -3.41 17.33
CA ILE A 121 -19.43 -2.58 16.40
C ILE A 121 -20.92 -2.93 16.40
N GLY A 122 -21.31 -4.06 17.02
CA GLY A 122 -22.70 -4.50 17.10
C GLY A 122 -23.29 -4.90 15.74
N ARG A 123 -22.44 -5.26 14.78
CA ARG A 123 -22.81 -5.51 13.38
C ARG A 123 -21.90 -6.58 12.80
N GLY A 124 -22.48 -7.52 12.07
CA GLY A 124 -21.72 -8.58 11.40
C GLY A 124 -20.85 -8.06 10.26
N TRP A 125 -19.97 -8.92 9.76
CA TRP A 125 -19.05 -8.62 8.65
C TRP A 125 -19.17 -9.62 7.49
N LEU A 126 -18.62 -9.23 6.34
CA LEU A 126 -18.46 -10.01 5.12
C LEU A 126 -17.02 -9.88 4.60
N GLY A 127 -16.56 -10.83 3.80
CA GLY A 127 -15.27 -10.77 3.13
C GLY A 127 -14.16 -11.48 3.89
N ASN A 128 -13.25 -10.71 4.48
CA ASN A 128 -12.04 -11.16 5.16
C ASN A 128 -11.01 -11.87 4.27
N TYR A 129 -10.65 -11.25 3.14
CA TYR A 129 -9.57 -11.71 2.28
C TYR A 129 -8.91 -10.52 1.56
N PRO A 130 -7.69 -10.67 1.00
CA PRO A 130 -7.08 -9.64 0.17
C PRO A 130 -7.87 -9.44 -1.12
N ALA A 131 -8.23 -8.20 -1.43
CA ALA A 131 -8.99 -7.89 -2.65
C ALA A 131 -8.78 -6.43 -3.09
N SER A 132 -9.02 -6.17 -4.38
CA SER A 132 -9.17 -4.80 -4.85
C SER A 132 -10.49 -4.21 -4.33
N GLY A 133 -10.51 -2.91 -4.03
CA GLY A 133 -11.73 -2.25 -3.56
C GLY A 133 -12.89 -2.33 -4.56
N THR A 134 -12.59 -2.39 -5.86
CA THR A 134 -13.61 -2.52 -6.91
C THR A 134 -14.18 -3.93 -6.98
N GLU A 135 -13.34 -4.98 -6.91
CA GLU A 135 -13.83 -6.36 -6.90
C GLU A 135 -14.67 -6.65 -5.67
N ILE A 136 -14.19 -6.32 -4.48
CA ILE A 136 -14.89 -6.76 -3.28
C ILE A 136 -16.27 -6.09 -3.13
N ILE A 137 -16.40 -4.84 -3.57
CA ILE A 137 -17.70 -4.15 -3.58
C ILE A 137 -18.60 -4.73 -4.68
N LYS A 138 -18.04 -5.11 -5.83
CA LYS A 138 -18.79 -5.81 -6.88
C LYS A 138 -19.34 -7.15 -6.36
N ASP A 139 -18.53 -7.91 -5.64
CA ASP A 139 -18.85 -9.27 -5.20
C ASP A 139 -19.77 -9.28 -3.97
N LEU A 140 -19.53 -8.39 -3.01
CA LEU A 140 -20.22 -8.39 -1.71
C LEU A 140 -21.17 -7.21 -1.50
N GLY A 141 -21.21 -6.23 -2.40
CA GLY A 141 -22.01 -5.02 -2.24
C GLY A 141 -23.51 -5.30 -2.15
N ALA A 142 -24.03 -6.23 -2.96
CA ALA A 142 -25.45 -6.61 -2.91
C ALA A 142 -25.82 -7.28 -1.57
N GLU A 143 -24.95 -8.16 -1.06
CA GLU A 143 -25.15 -8.84 0.22
C GLU A 143 -25.02 -7.88 1.41
N HIS A 144 -24.07 -6.94 1.34
CA HIS A 144 -23.96 -5.83 2.27
C HIS A 144 -25.25 -5.02 2.32
N MET A 145 -25.80 -4.63 1.17
CA MET A 145 -27.05 -3.87 1.13
C MET A 145 -28.24 -4.64 1.69
N ARG A 146 -28.29 -5.96 1.49
CA ARG A 146 -29.37 -6.82 1.99
C ARG A 146 -29.30 -7.05 3.50
N THR A 147 -28.10 -7.20 4.05
CA THR A 147 -27.90 -7.63 5.45
C THR A 147 -27.46 -6.53 6.39
N GLY A 148 -26.96 -5.42 5.85
CA GLY A 148 -26.28 -4.38 6.61
C GLY A 148 -24.91 -4.78 7.15
N ARG A 149 -24.40 -6.00 6.91
CA ARG A 149 -23.07 -6.41 7.41
C ARG A 149 -21.96 -5.65 6.71
N VAL A 150 -20.99 -5.09 7.43
CA VAL A 150 -19.89 -4.34 6.80
C VAL A 150 -18.96 -5.25 6.00
N ILE A 151 -18.39 -4.74 4.91
CA ILE A 151 -17.40 -5.49 4.13
C ILE A 151 -16.03 -5.20 4.72
N VAL A 152 -15.36 -6.21 5.27
CA VAL A 152 -14.00 -6.10 5.82
C VAL A 152 -13.02 -6.78 4.87
N TYR A 153 -11.92 -6.10 4.55
CA TYR A 153 -10.89 -6.66 3.67
C TYR A 153 -9.53 -6.01 3.85
N THR A 154 -8.53 -6.58 3.18
CA THR A 154 -7.13 -6.11 3.24
C THR A 154 -6.53 -6.07 1.83
N SER A 155 -5.25 -5.71 1.73
CA SER A 155 -4.47 -5.75 0.49
C SER A 155 -3.14 -6.49 0.73
N ALA A 156 -2.20 -6.35 -0.18
CA ALA A 156 -0.82 -6.78 0.06
C ALA A 156 -0.11 -5.93 1.13
N ASP A 157 -0.61 -4.71 1.39
CA ASP A 157 -0.09 -3.81 2.43
C ASP A 157 -0.74 -4.08 3.79
N SER A 158 -0.12 -3.55 4.84
CA SER A 158 -0.65 -3.58 6.19
C SER A 158 -1.83 -2.60 6.36
N VAL A 159 -3.01 -2.99 5.90
CA VAL A 159 -4.24 -2.19 5.97
C VAL A 159 -5.46 -3.00 6.40
N PHE A 160 -6.36 -2.37 7.15
CA PHE A 160 -7.70 -2.87 7.47
C PHE A 160 -8.75 -1.97 6.81
N GLN A 161 -9.46 -2.47 5.81
CA GLN A 161 -10.38 -1.66 5.01
C GLN A 161 -11.82 -2.07 5.31
N ILE A 162 -12.68 -1.07 5.49
CA ILE A 162 -14.11 -1.26 5.76
C ILE A 162 -14.90 -0.57 4.66
N ALA A 163 -15.62 -1.34 3.85
CA ALA A 163 -16.50 -0.82 2.80
C ALA A 163 -17.97 -0.97 3.18
N VAL A 164 -18.74 0.10 2.94
CA VAL A 164 -20.19 0.15 3.16
C VAL A 164 -20.87 1.01 2.11
N HIS A 165 -22.11 0.64 1.79
CA HIS A 165 -23.01 1.45 0.99
C HIS A 165 -23.59 2.55 1.86
N GLU A 166 -23.51 3.79 1.40
CA GLU A 166 -23.82 4.96 2.24
C GLU A 166 -25.30 5.08 2.64
N GLU A 167 -26.22 4.49 1.85
CA GLU A 167 -27.65 4.43 2.20
C GLU A 167 -27.96 3.36 3.26
N ILE A 168 -27.01 2.46 3.56
CA ILE A 168 -27.19 1.31 4.45
C ILE A 168 -26.48 1.54 5.79
N VAL A 169 -25.26 2.06 5.72
CA VAL A 169 -24.48 2.47 6.90
C VAL A 169 -24.10 3.94 6.68
N PRO A 170 -24.67 4.88 7.47
CA PRO A 170 -24.33 6.28 7.37
C PRO A 170 -22.83 6.52 7.55
N LEU A 171 -22.32 7.55 6.87
CA LEU A 171 -20.88 7.84 6.84
C LEU A 171 -20.27 8.06 8.24
N GLU A 172 -20.98 8.74 9.14
CA GLU A 172 -20.51 8.93 10.51
C GLU A 172 -20.41 7.61 11.29
N GLU A 173 -21.31 6.65 11.02
CA GLU A 173 -21.23 5.31 11.59
C GLU A 173 -20.02 4.57 11.03
N LEU A 174 -19.77 4.64 9.71
CA LEU A 174 -18.55 4.08 9.10
C LEU A 174 -17.28 4.62 9.77
N TYR A 175 -17.18 5.93 9.97
CA TYR A 175 -16.02 6.53 10.64
C TYR A 175 -15.92 6.12 12.10
N HIS A 176 -17.05 5.97 12.81
CA HIS A 176 -17.07 5.41 14.15
C HIS A 176 -16.53 3.96 14.18
N ILE A 177 -16.99 3.11 13.26
CA ILE A 177 -16.51 1.73 13.09
C ILE A 177 -15.00 1.71 12.80
N CYS A 178 -14.51 2.60 11.94
CA CYS A 178 -13.07 2.71 11.64
C CYS A 178 -12.25 3.12 12.88
N ARG A 179 -12.75 4.04 13.70
CA ARG A 179 -12.10 4.42 14.98
C ARG A 179 -12.06 3.25 15.97
N ILE A 180 -13.13 2.46 16.06
CA ILE A 180 -13.17 1.23 16.86
C ILE A 180 -12.09 0.25 16.37
N ALA A 181 -12.06 -0.02 15.06
CA ALA A 181 -11.05 -0.89 14.45
C ALA A 181 -9.64 -0.39 14.74
N ARG A 182 -9.37 0.92 14.59
CA ARG A 182 -8.05 1.50 14.84
C ARG A 182 -7.59 1.30 16.28
N ASN A 183 -8.48 1.48 17.25
CA ASN A 183 -8.19 1.28 18.68
C ASN A 183 -7.98 -0.20 19.04
N MET A 184 -8.64 -1.12 18.33
CA MET A 184 -8.49 -2.57 18.51
C MET A 184 -7.17 -3.09 17.89
N LEU A 185 -6.82 -2.57 16.72
CA LEU A 185 -5.65 -3.00 15.93
C LEU A 185 -4.35 -2.45 16.52
N THR A 186 -3.89 -3.07 17.61
CA THR A 186 -2.68 -2.72 18.35
C THR A 186 -1.81 -3.96 18.61
N GLY A 187 -0.58 -3.77 19.11
CA GLY A 187 0.34 -4.87 19.41
C GLY A 187 0.61 -5.76 18.19
N LYS A 188 0.35 -7.07 18.31
CA LYS A 188 0.53 -8.04 17.21
C LYS A 188 -0.36 -7.76 15.99
N HIS A 189 -1.43 -6.99 16.17
CA HIS A 189 -2.37 -6.62 15.12
C HIS A 189 -2.26 -5.15 14.69
N ALA A 190 -1.15 -4.47 15.01
CA ALA A 190 -0.93 -3.07 14.70
C ALA A 190 -0.75 -2.82 13.20
N VAL A 191 -1.84 -2.90 12.42
CA VAL A 191 -1.79 -2.58 10.98
C VAL A 191 -1.41 -1.12 10.76
N GLY A 192 -0.76 -0.83 9.63
CA GLY A 192 -0.33 0.53 9.29
C GLY A 192 -1.50 1.52 9.17
N ARG A 193 -2.59 1.15 8.50
CA ARG A 193 -3.77 2.03 8.32
C ARG A 193 -5.10 1.30 8.45
N VAL A 194 -6.13 2.03 8.90
CA VAL A 194 -7.53 1.60 8.82
C VAL A 194 -8.21 2.52 7.82
N ILE A 195 -8.94 2.01 6.84
CA ILE A 195 -9.44 2.83 5.73
C ILE A 195 -10.95 2.69 5.57
N ALA A 196 -11.67 3.80 5.70
CA ALA A 196 -13.08 3.92 5.37
C ALA A 196 -13.26 3.94 3.84
N ARG A 197 -14.09 3.04 3.33
CA ARG A 197 -14.35 2.87 1.88
C ARG A 197 -15.85 2.97 1.59
N PRO A 198 -16.44 4.17 1.74
CA PRO A 198 -17.83 4.37 1.36
C PRO A 198 -18.02 4.18 -0.15
N PHE A 199 -19.16 3.62 -0.53
CA PHE A 199 -19.58 3.47 -1.92
C PHE A 199 -21.07 3.73 -2.11
N VAL A 200 -21.46 3.98 -3.35
CA VAL A 200 -22.84 4.23 -3.79
C VAL A 200 -23.14 3.41 -5.03
N GLY A 201 -24.40 3.35 -5.41
CA GLY A 201 -24.86 2.73 -6.65
C GLY A 201 -25.85 1.61 -6.38
N GLN A 202 -25.91 0.65 -7.29
CA GLN A 202 -26.84 -0.49 -7.22
C GLN A 202 -26.11 -1.79 -7.58
N PRO A 203 -26.62 -2.97 -7.21
CA PRO A 203 -26.04 -4.24 -7.62
C PRO A 203 -25.71 -4.28 -9.12
N GLY A 204 -24.45 -4.58 -9.44
CA GLY A 204 -23.90 -4.55 -10.80
C GLY A 204 -23.24 -3.24 -11.23
N HIS A 205 -23.52 -2.12 -10.56
CA HIS A 205 -22.95 -0.79 -10.83
C HIS A 205 -22.68 -0.03 -9.52
N PHE A 206 -21.62 -0.44 -8.81
CA PHE A 206 -21.15 0.26 -7.62
C PHE A 206 -19.94 1.14 -7.90
N THR A 207 -19.88 2.29 -7.22
CA THR A 207 -18.79 3.26 -7.34
C THR A 207 -18.35 3.72 -5.95
N ARG A 208 -17.04 3.67 -5.68
CA ARG A 208 -16.46 4.23 -4.46
C ARG A 208 -16.58 5.75 -4.46
N THR A 209 -16.83 6.34 -3.32
CA THR A 209 -16.92 7.80 -3.20
C THR A 209 -15.60 8.43 -2.75
N GLU A 210 -15.48 9.74 -2.94
CA GLU A 210 -14.31 10.52 -2.51
C GLU A 210 -14.26 10.72 -0.99
N ARG A 211 -15.31 10.32 -0.26
CA ARG A 211 -15.46 10.43 1.20
C ARG A 211 -14.64 9.38 1.98
N ARG A 212 -13.59 8.87 1.34
CA ARG A 212 -12.60 8.01 1.97
C ARG A 212 -11.93 8.77 3.13
N GLN A 213 -11.72 8.08 4.24
CA GLN A 213 -10.83 8.52 5.33
C GLN A 213 -9.91 7.38 5.75
N ASP A 214 -8.72 7.74 6.22
CA ASP A 214 -7.68 6.83 6.73
C ASP A 214 -7.40 7.16 8.20
#